data_AF-A0A535TQJ2-F1
#
_entry.id   AF-A0A535TQJ2-F1
#
_cell.length_a   1.000
_cell.length_b   1.000
_cell.length_c   1.000
_cell.angle_alpha   90.00
_cell.angle_beta   90.00
_cell.angle_gamma   90.00
#
_symmetry.space_group_name_H-M   'P 1'
#
loop_
_entity.id
_entity.type
_entity.pdbx_description
1 polymer ?
#
loop_
_entity_poly.entity_id
_entity_poly.type
_entity_poly.pdbx_seq_one_letter_code
_entity_poly.pdbx_strand_id
1 'polypeptide(L)'
;MKWTETAAVQDQVAEFYGATPSNTKSCDLLRQHIGASADSDYHCGDNTFLKNIALWKTPLQECGDSRGATCTDYTVWQQKWQEVRGTK
;
A
#
# COMPACT_ATOMS: atom_id res chain seq x y z
N MET A 1 -9.70 -4.74 17.18
CA MET A 1 -9.37 -3.67 16.20
C MET A 1 -9.44 -2.26 16.77
N LYS A 2 -10.33 -1.92 17.73
CA LYS A 2 -10.46 -0.55 18.26
C LYS A 2 -9.14 0.15 18.64
N TRP A 3 -8.21 -0.54 19.29
CA TRP A 3 -6.91 0.04 19.66
C TRP A 3 -6.07 0.45 18.44
N THR A 4 -5.97 -0.43 17.44
CA THR A 4 -5.18 -0.20 16.22
C THR A 4 -5.80 0.84 15.28
N GLU A 5 -7.05 1.23 15.51
CA GLU A 5 -7.74 2.28 14.76
C GLU A 5 -7.49 3.68 15.33
N THR A 6 -6.93 3.78 16.54
CA THR A 6 -6.66 5.08 17.17
C THR A 6 -5.58 5.85 16.41
N ALA A 7 -5.71 7.18 16.38
CA ALA A 7 -4.79 8.03 15.65
C ALA A 7 -3.34 7.91 16.17
N ALA A 8 -3.17 7.85 17.50
CA ALA A 8 -1.87 7.74 18.14
C ALA A 8 -1.16 6.42 17.82
N VAL A 9 -1.90 5.31 17.71
CA VAL A 9 -1.29 4.01 17.37
C VAL A 9 -0.90 3.96 15.90
N GLN A 10 -1.75 4.46 15.00
CA GLN A 10 -1.40 4.48 13.58
C GLN A 10 -0.27 5.45 13.24
N ASP A 11 -0.18 6.56 13.97
CA ASP A 11 0.96 7.48 13.90
C ASP A 11 2.29 6.79 14.26
N GLN A 12 2.33 6.09 15.40
CA GLN A 12 3.53 5.32 15.79
C GLN A 12 3.91 4.25 14.76
N VAL A 13 2.92 3.57 14.17
CA VAL A 13 3.18 2.60 13.09
C VAL A 13 3.72 3.29 11.84
N ALA A 14 3.16 4.44 11.47
CA ALA A 14 3.60 5.19 10.31
C ALA A 14 5.06 5.64 10.48
N GLU A 15 5.39 6.26 11.61
CA GLU A 15 6.74 6.71 11.92
C GLU A 15 7.74 5.54 11.92
N PHE A 16 7.40 4.41 12.55
CA PHE A 16 8.31 3.27 12.65
C PHE A 16 8.47 2.49 11.33
N TYR A 17 7.36 2.19 10.64
CA TYR A 17 7.37 1.31 9.47
C TYR A 17 7.68 2.06 8.17
N GLY A 18 7.40 3.35 8.08
CA GLY A 18 7.58 4.10 6.84
C GLY A 18 6.37 4.09 5.91
N ALA A 19 5.15 3.88 6.41
CA ALA A 19 3.94 3.89 5.58
C ALA A 19 2.91 4.92 6.05
N THR A 20 2.14 5.43 5.09
CA THR A 20 1.04 6.36 5.36
C THR A 20 -0.03 5.71 6.26
N PRO A 21 -0.46 6.37 7.35
CA PRO A 21 -1.54 5.85 8.19
C PRO A 21 -2.88 5.90 7.46
N SER A 22 -3.74 4.90 7.71
CA SER A 22 -5.09 4.84 7.12
C SER A 22 -6.09 5.79 7.79
N ASN A 23 -5.83 6.17 9.05
CA ASN A 23 -6.59 7.16 9.79
C ASN A 23 -6.00 8.55 9.54
N THR A 24 -6.69 9.38 8.77
CA THR A 24 -6.22 10.72 8.42
C THR A 24 -6.00 11.64 9.62
N LYS A 25 -6.61 11.36 10.78
CA LYS A 25 -6.34 12.09 12.03
C LYS A 25 -4.93 11.85 12.56
N SER A 26 -4.24 10.79 12.12
CA SER A 26 -2.83 10.54 12.44
C SER A 26 -1.88 11.47 11.69
N CYS A 27 -2.29 12.05 10.56
CA CYS A 27 -1.39 12.90 9.77
C CYS A 27 -0.92 14.14 10.55
N ASP A 28 -1.77 14.70 11.42
CA ASP A 28 -1.38 15.86 12.24
C ASP A 28 -0.36 15.48 13.30
N LEU A 29 -0.45 14.26 13.86
CA LEU A 29 0.55 13.72 14.78
C LEU A 29 1.86 13.42 14.05
N LEU A 30 1.76 12.81 12.87
CA LEU A 30 2.92 12.46 12.06
C LEU A 30 3.69 13.71 11.63
N ARG A 31 2.99 14.80 11.24
CA ARG A 31 3.62 16.10 10.97
C ARG A 31 4.30 16.70 12.20
N GLN A 32 3.80 16.45 13.41
CA GLN A 32 4.46 16.91 14.64
C GLN A 32 5.75 16.13 14.91
N HIS A 33 5.78 14.83 14.61
CA HIS A 33 6.91 13.95 14.90
C HIS A 33 8.00 13.99 13.82
N ILE A 34 7.63 13.93 12.54
CA ILE A 34 8.57 13.84 11.41
C ILE A 34 8.55 15.05 10.48
N GLY A 35 7.80 16.10 10.82
CA GLY A 35 7.80 17.35 10.09
C GLY A 35 7.27 17.22 8.65
N ALA A 36 7.92 17.91 7.72
CA ALA A 36 7.53 17.96 6.32
C ALA A 36 7.58 16.61 5.60
N SER A 37 8.39 15.65 6.09
CA SER A 37 8.45 14.29 5.52
C SER A 37 7.10 13.58 5.57
N ALA A 38 6.24 13.90 6.54
CA ALA A 38 4.87 13.37 6.60
C ALA A 38 4.08 13.65 5.31
N ASP A 39 4.36 14.76 4.64
CA ASP A 39 3.72 15.14 3.38
C ASP A 39 4.58 14.78 2.15
N SER A 40 5.89 15.06 2.17
CA SER A 40 6.75 14.87 0.99
C SER A 40 7.09 13.41 0.69
N ASP A 41 7.32 12.61 1.73
CA ASP A 41 7.81 11.23 1.58
C ASP A 41 6.68 10.23 1.81
N TYR A 42 5.79 10.54 2.77
CA TYR A 42 4.69 9.68 3.18
C TYR A 42 3.35 10.05 2.55
N HIS A 43 3.22 11.19 1.87
CA HIS A 43 1.99 11.61 1.19
C HIS A 43 0.74 11.55 2.11
N CYS A 44 0.86 11.93 3.39
CA CYS A 44 -0.20 11.73 4.37
C CYS A 44 -1.45 12.54 4.07
N GLY A 45 -2.56 11.84 3.81
CA GLY A 45 -3.83 12.46 3.42
C GLY A 45 -3.91 12.91 1.96
N ASP A 46 -2.90 12.59 1.13
CA ASP A 46 -2.92 12.91 -0.29
C ASP A 46 -3.73 11.88 -1.09
N ASN A 47 -5.02 12.17 -1.25
CA ASN A 47 -5.94 11.36 -2.06
C ASN A 47 -5.56 11.32 -3.54
N THR A 48 -4.83 12.31 -4.05
CA THR A 48 -4.40 12.34 -5.45
C THR A 48 -3.27 11.35 -5.65
N PHE A 49 -2.28 11.36 -4.76
CA PHE A 49 -1.20 10.36 -4.76
C PHE A 49 -1.78 8.95 -4.61
N LEU A 50 -2.67 8.73 -3.65
CA LEU A 50 -3.29 7.41 -3.40
C LEU A 50 -3.98 6.84 -4.65
N LYS A 51 -4.68 7.67 -5.44
CA LYS A 51 -5.35 7.23 -6.69
C LYS A 51 -4.38 6.79 -7.79
N ASN A 52 -3.12 7.17 -7.71
CA ASN A 52 -2.08 6.77 -8.65
C ASN A 52 -1.36 5.48 -8.22
N ILE A 53 -1.64 4.94 -7.03
CA ILE A 53 -1.03 3.70 -6.55
C ILE A 53 -1.83 2.49 -7.03
N ALA A 54 -1.17 1.58 -7.74
CA ALA A 54 -1.72 0.26 -8.04
C ALA A 54 -1.52 -0.68 -6.83
N LEU A 55 -2.52 -0.74 -5.95
CA LEU A 55 -2.48 -1.64 -4.78
C LEU A 55 -2.42 -3.10 -5.22
N TRP A 56 -1.57 -3.88 -4.54
CA TRP A 56 -1.41 -5.29 -4.84
C TRP A 56 -2.71 -6.06 -4.58
N LYS A 57 -3.07 -6.91 -5.55
CA LYS A 57 -4.15 -7.89 -5.47
C LYS A 57 -3.64 -9.21 -6.02
N THR A 58 -4.21 -10.33 -5.58
CA THR A 58 -3.92 -11.64 -6.18
C THR A 58 -4.32 -11.61 -7.67
N PRO A 59 -3.40 -11.87 -8.61
CA PRO A 59 -3.73 -12.00 -10.02
C PRO A 59 -4.64 -13.20 -10.25
N LEU A 60 -5.73 -12.98 -10.99
CA LEU A 60 -6.70 -13.99 -11.37
C LEU A 60 -6.85 -13.96 -12.89
N GLN A 61 -7.24 -15.09 -13.46
CA GLN A 61 -7.53 -15.17 -14.89
C GLN A 61 -8.67 -14.23 -15.30
N GLU A 62 -9.68 -14.12 -14.44
CA GLU A 62 -10.73 -13.10 -14.54
C GLU A 62 -10.16 -11.72 -14.22
N CYS A 63 -10.11 -10.84 -15.22
CA CYS A 63 -9.59 -9.49 -15.06
C CYS A 63 -10.45 -8.62 -14.11
N GLY A 64 -11.74 -8.93 -13.99
CA GLY A 64 -12.70 -8.13 -13.22
C GLY A 64 -13.21 -6.88 -13.96
N ASP A 65 -13.04 -6.84 -15.28
CA ASP A 65 -13.51 -5.80 -16.18
C ASP A 65 -13.94 -6.40 -17.53
N SER A 66 -14.17 -5.56 -18.55
CA SER A 66 -14.64 -5.97 -19.87
C SER A 66 -13.72 -6.94 -20.63
N ARG A 67 -12.49 -7.17 -20.15
CA ARG A 67 -11.55 -8.13 -20.74
C ARG A 67 -11.89 -9.59 -20.41
N GLY A 68 -12.65 -9.84 -19.34
CA GLY A 68 -13.02 -11.20 -18.91
C GLY A 68 -11.81 -12.07 -18.54
N ALA A 69 -11.84 -13.35 -18.95
CA ALA A 69 -10.89 -14.40 -18.56
C ALA A 69 -9.54 -14.39 -19.31
N THR A 70 -9.02 -13.21 -19.67
CA THR A 70 -7.78 -13.08 -20.46
C THR A 70 -6.55 -12.68 -19.65
N CYS A 71 -6.70 -12.41 -18.35
CA CYS A 71 -5.59 -12.01 -17.50
C CYS A 71 -4.71 -13.21 -17.12
N THR A 72 -3.46 -12.93 -16.78
CA THR A 72 -2.56 -13.93 -16.20
C THR A 72 -2.88 -14.15 -14.72
N ASP A 73 -2.81 -15.40 -14.26
CA ASP A 73 -3.04 -15.76 -12.86
C ASP A 73 -1.76 -15.75 -12.01
N TYR A 74 -1.94 -15.92 -10.70
CA TYR A 74 -0.84 -15.93 -9.73
C TYR A 74 0.14 -17.10 -9.91
N THR A 75 -0.29 -18.24 -10.47
CA THR A 75 0.56 -19.42 -10.71
C THR A 75 1.62 -19.10 -11.75
N VAL A 76 1.21 -18.47 -12.86
CA VAL A 76 2.14 -18.04 -13.91
C VAL A 76 3.07 -16.94 -13.38
N TRP A 77 2.57 -16.00 -12.57
CA TRP A 77 3.42 -14.99 -11.92
C TRP A 77 4.51 -15.62 -11.05
N GLN A 78 4.17 -16.60 -10.21
CA GLN A 78 5.14 -17.31 -9.37
C GLN A 78 6.19 -18.04 -10.20
N GLN A 79 5.79 -18.78 -11.24
CA GLN A 79 6.73 -19.48 -12.11
C GLN A 79 7.70 -18.50 -12.79
N LYS A 80 7.18 -17.38 -13.31
CA LYS A 80 8.01 -16.36 -13.96
C LYS A 80 8.96 -15.68 -12.97
N TRP A 81 8.52 -15.45 -11.74
CA TRP A 81 9.37 -14.91 -10.69
C TRP A 81 10.55 -15.85 -10.35
N GLN A 82 10.30 -17.16 -10.26
CA GLN A 82 11.35 -18.16 -10.04
C GLN A 82 12.36 -18.21 -11.20
N GLU A 83 11.88 -18.08 -12.44
CA GLU A 83 12.71 -17.98 -13.64
C GLU A 83 13.64 -16.76 -13.58
N VAL A 84 13.11 -15.58 -13.22
CA VAL A 84 13.89 -14.33 -13.13
C VAL A 84 14.91 -14.39 -12.00
N ARG A 85 14.57 -14.99 -10.86
CA ARG A 85 15.46 -15.07 -9.70
C ARG A 85 16.56 -16.13 -9.80
N GLY A 86 16.55 -16.96 -10.85
CA GLY A 86 17.57 -18.00 -11.06
C GLY A 86 17.50 -19.16 -10.07
N THR A 87 16.34 -19.41 -9.46
CA THR A 87 16.15 -20.55 -8.53
C THR A 87 15.74 -21.83 -9.26
N LYS A 88 16.19 -22.03 -10.50
CA LYS A 88 15.99 -23.27 -11.26
C LYS A 88 17.17 -24.21 -11.07
#